data_AF-A0A8B9CSU1-F1
#
_entry.id   AF-A0A8B9CSU1-F1
#
_cell.length_a   1.000
_cell.length_b   1.000
_cell.length_c   1.000
_cell.angle_alpha   90.00
_cell.angle_beta   90.00
_cell.angle_gamma   90.00
#
_symmetry.space_group_name_H-M   'P 1'
#
loop_
_entity.id
_entity.type
_entity.pdbx_description
1 polymer ?
#
loop_
_entity_poly.entity_id
_entity_poly.type
_entity_poly.pdbx_seq_one_letter_code
_entity_poly.pdbx_strand_id
1 'polypeptide(L)'
;TEGRAVGAAGWEFLVRARAPTPPASTAGRRRCPCPAPALPAGALPARPPAAGGSGLVVSGQGGQRLGPALPGAPKPAPLSPCSGLRVSGDLCRPQLDVADLQKELDKSQSMFPENPSVWVKDLAGYLNYKLQAPKSDPTLSQHAHGESLHGYRICIQAVLLDRPKIATANLGKYLELLRSHQNRPAKCLTILWALGQAGFADLAEGLRVWLGVMLPVLGIKALSPYAVAYLDRLLTMHPNLTKGFGMIGPKDFFPLLDFAFMPNNSLPPSLQEQLRRLYPRLKVLALGARPEATLHTYFPSFLSRATPSCPPAMRKELLTSMSQCLSVDPLSFSVWRQLYTKHLSQSSLLLNHLLESWDNGSRKARQSLQETVRSFKVTNEELAARGPGSEQDVAACDAACKVLLQKMKGGGFPWSRLLLIGLVFAVGFLMHDVRTHGSLQASTSARVLRSSGILSASQQAWHKASHYSLEGYRWLESTLPACCSRGAAALQPALQLLWAKTAELALRVSELCSSHLSWLQSRVPEAVLHFAECVRELLLFLLRSCLLPLLEHGAAALQRGWERCRDACHGEVSWDCLRAHLTSFTYSSWVYLQNTTLAVTNWASAMISGH
;
A
#
# COMPACT_ATOMS: atom_id res chain seq x y z
N THR A 1 22.35 -3.70 -40.03
CA THR A 1 21.47 -2.77 -40.78
C THR A 1 20.44 -2.06 -39.91
N GLU A 2 20.20 -2.46 -38.65
CA GLU A 2 19.40 -1.70 -37.67
C GLU A 2 20.12 -0.53 -36.97
N GLY A 3 21.43 -0.32 -37.23
CA GLY A 3 22.23 0.73 -36.58
C GLY A 3 22.02 2.16 -37.10
N ARG A 4 21.37 2.35 -38.26
CA ARG A 4 21.24 3.66 -38.92
C ARG A 4 20.02 4.48 -38.51
N ALA A 5 18.95 3.84 -38.01
CA ALA A 5 17.69 4.53 -37.69
C ALA A 5 17.61 5.04 -36.24
N VAL A 6 18.50 4.58 -35.35
CA VAL A 6 18.49 4.93 -33.91
C VAL A 6 19.16 6.29 -33.63
N GLY A 7 19.99 6.78 -34.57
CA GLY A 7 20.76 8.02 -34.42
C GLY A 7 19.97 9.32 -34.63
N ALA A 8 18.73 9.28 -35.15
CA ALA A 8 17.93 10.48 -35.40
C ALA A 8 16.73 10.62 -34.46
N ALA A 9 16.02 9.51 -34.16
CA ALA A 9 14.77 9.58 -33.41
C ALA A 9 14.93 9.69 -31.87
N GLY A 10 16.06 9.22 -31.31
CA GLY A 10 16.33 9.34 -29.87
C GLY A 10 16.78 10.73 -29.43
N TRP A 11 17.24 11.56 -30.38
CA TRP A 11 17.87 12.86 -30.09
C TRP A 11 16.93 14.07 -30.29
N GLU A 12 15.79 13.91 -30.97
CA GLU A 12 14.76 14.98 -31.07
C GLU A 12 14.14 15.38 -29.71
N PHE A 13 14.23 14.52 -28.69
CA PHE A 13 13.62 14.79 -27.38
C PHE A 13 14.36 15.86 -26.57
N LEU A 14 15.68 16.00 -26.77
CA LEU A 14 16.47 17.09 -26.17
C LEU A 14 16.12 18.47 -26.73
N VAL A 15 15.41 18.52 -27.88
CA VAL A 15 15.11 19.75 -28.63
C VAL A 15 13.69 20.28 -28.43
N ARG A 16 12.74 19.47 -27.93
CA ARG A 16 11.31 19.84 -27.92
C ARG A 16 10.70 20.25 -26.57
N ALA A 17 11.51 20.79 -25.66
CA ALA A 17 11.04 21.32 -24.38
C ALA A 17 11.14 22.87 -24.31
N ARG A 18 10.33 23.57 -25.14
CA ARG A 18 9.67 24.88 -24.88
C ARG A 18 9.46 25.65 -26.19
N ALA A 19 8.20 25.81 -26.59
CA ALA A 19 7.75 26.98 -27.34
C ALA A 19 6.61 27.61 -26.54
N PRO A 20 6.73 28.87 -26.08
CA PRO A 20 5.59 29.63 -25.58
C PRO A 20 4.83 30.20 -26.79
N THR A 21 3.54 29.90 -26.88
CA THR A 21 2.61 30.60 -27.79
C THR A 21 2.50 32.08 -27.39
N PRO A 22 2.60 33.04 -28.34
CA PRO A 22 2.49 34.45 -28.03
C PRO A 22 1.01 34.87 -27.85
N PRO A 23 0.71 35.91 -27.05
CA PRO A 23 -0.63 36.48 -27.01
C PRO A 23 -0.82 37.48 -28.16
N ALA A 24 -1.93 37.35 -28.89
CA ALA A 24 -2.40 38.36 -29.85
C ALA A 24 -3.16 39.49 -29.12
N SER A 25 -2.94 40.71 -29.59
CA SER A 25 -3.39 41.98 -29.02
C SER A 25 -4.80 42.42 -29.44
N THR A 26 -5.53 43.04 -28.48
CA THR A 26 -6.48 44.18 -28.57
C THR A 26 -7.58 44.23 -29.66
N ALA A 27 -8.87 44.30 -29.22
CA ALA A 27 -9.70 45.53 -29.20
C ALA A 27 -11.22 45.21 -29.10
N GLY A 28 -11.99 45.90 -28.23
CA GLY A 28 -13.47 45.85 -28.31
C GLY A 28 -14.35 46.26 -27.11
N ARG A 29 -14.28 47.54 -26.67
CA ARG A 29 -15.40 48.42 -26.22
C ARG A 29 -16.35 48.08 -25.03
N ARG A 30 -16.48 49.13 -24.17
CA ARG A 30 -17.66 49.66 -23.39
C ARG A 30 -18.03 48.88 -22.09
N ARG A 31 -18.30 49.46 -20.91
CA ARG A 31 -18.72 50.80 -20.44
C ARG A 31 -18.39 50.97 -18.93
N CYS A 32 -18.16 52.23 -18.51
CA CYS A 32 -18.08 52.80 -17.13
C CYS A 32 -19.40 52.63 -16.30
N PRO A 33 -19.51 53.02 -15.00
CA PRO A 33 -18.67 53.99 -14.27
C PRO A 33 -18.29 53.74 -12.78
N CYS A 34 -17.27 54.51 -12.39
CA CYS A 34 -16.77 55.04 -11.10
C CYS A 34 -17.84 55.37 -10.01
N PRO A 35 -17.48 55.75 -8.75
CA PRO A 35 -16.21 56.39 -8.34
C PRO A 35 -15.57 56.02 -6.98
N ALA A 36 -14.29 56.41 -6.86
CA ALA A 36 -13.54 56.59 -5.62
C ALA A 36 -13.98 57.87 -4.87
N PRO A 37 -13.59 58.05 -3.60
CA PRO A 37 -12.47 58.96 -3.24
C PRO A 37 -11.71 58.42 -2.00
N ALA A 38 -10.62 58.96 -1.43
CA ALA A 38 -9.55 59.92 -1.72
C ALA A 38 -8.48 59.70 -0.61
N LEU A 39 -7.23 60.06 -0.88
CA LEU A 39 -6.12 60.29 0.08
C LEU A 39 -6.43 61.53 0.99
N PRO A 40 -5.60 62.01 1.97
CA PRO A 40 -4.16 61.78 2.22
C PRO A 40 -3.62 61.88 3.70
N ALA A 41 -2.29 61.66 3.83
CA ALA A 41 -1.26 62.40 4.61
C ALA A 41 -1.14 62.43 6.16
N GLY A 42 0.14 62.28 6.60
CA GLY A 42 0.79 62.88 7.79
C GLY A 42 0.72 62.04 9.09
N ALA A 43 1.70 61.98 10.00
CA ALA A 43 3.06 62.50 10.16
C ALA A 43 3.71 61.74 11.38
N LEU A 44 5.05 61.79 11.47
CA LEU A 44 5.95 61.35 12.58
C LEU A 44 5.62 62.02 13.95
N PRO A 45 6.18 61.66 15.15
CA PRO A 45 7.60 61.31 15.40
C PRO A 45 7.94 60.33 16.58
N ALA A 46 9.22 60.34 16.95
CA ALA A 46 10.09 59.34 17.61
C ALA A 46 10.08 59.19 19.16
N ARG A 47 10.48 57.95 19.61
CA ARG A 47 11.35 57.51 20.76
C ARG A 47 11.03 57.94 22.22
N PRO A 48 11.65 57.36 23.31
CA PRO A 48 12.34 56.06 23.55
C PRO A 48 11.84 55.37 24.88
N PRO A 49 12.67 54.76 25.77
CA PRO A 49 12.95 53.32 25.89
C PRO A 49 12.53 52.68 27.24
N ALA A 50 12.68 51.35 27.39
CA ALA A 50 12.52 50.63 28.66
C ALA A 50 13.76 49.79 29.00
N ALA A 51 14.23 49.91 30.25
CA ALA A 51 15.31 49.11 30.86
C ALA A 51 14.96 48.79 32.32
N GLY A 52 15.42 47.63 32.79
CA GLY A 52 15.54 47.20 34.21
C GLY A 52 14.32 46.46 34.77
N GLY A 53 14.42 45.34 35.49
CA GLY A 53 15.56 44.58 36.04
C GLY A 53 15.18 43.99 37.41
N SER A 54 15.46 42.68 37.61
CA SER A 54 15.61 41.93 38.90
C SER A 54 14.37 41.79 39.82
N GLY A 55 14.13 40.74 40.60
CA GLY A 55 14.82 39.51 41.00
C GLY A 55 14.24 39.02 42.36
N LEU A 56 14.32 37.70 42.67
CA LEU A 56 14.32 36.96 43.98
C LEU A 56 13.56 35.61 43.83
N VAL A 57 14.16 34.40 43.91
CA VAL A 57 14.87 33.65 44.99
C VAL A 57 13.93 32.70 45.77
N VAL A 58 14.39 31.43 45.91
CA VAL A 58 14.29 30.43 47.03
C VAL A 58 14.26 29.01 46.40
N SER A 59 15.37 28.25 46.36
CA SER A 59 15.89 27.24 47.34
C SER A 59 15.16 25.88 47.29
N GLY A 60 15.76 24.68 47.25
CA GLY A 60 17.16 24.24 47.27
C GLY A 60 17.30 22.70 47.24
N GLN A 61 18.54 22.24 46.95
CA GLN A 61 19.26 21.00 47.37
C GLN A 61 18.68 19.60 47.05
N GLY A 62 19.44 18.56 46.68
CA GLY A 62 20.89 18.35 46.52
C GLY A 62 21.23 16.84 46.63
N GLY A 63 22.29 16.36 45.96
CA GLY A 63 22.81 14.99 46.15
C GLY A 63 23.85 14.55 45.10
N GLN A 64 25.14 14.59 45.47
CA GLN A 64 26.36 14.44 44.65
C GLN A 64 26.85 12.99 44.47
N ARG A 65 27.68 12.70 43.43
CA ARG A 65 29.13 12.37 43.57
C ARG A 65 29.87 12.00 42.26
N LEU A 66 31.04 12.63 42.11
CA LEU A 66 32.36 12.16 41.58
C LEU A 66 32.58 11.88 40.07
N GLY A 67 33.53 12.63 39.48
CA GLY A 67 34.18 12.41 38.17
C GLY A 67 35.36 11.40 38.23
N PRO A 68 36.26 11.31 37.21
CA PRO A 68 36.77 12.41 36.39
C PRO A 68 36.70 12.21 34.85
N ALA A 69 36.95 13.31 34.14
CA ALA A 69 37.01 13.44 32.69
C ALA A 69 38.44 13.24 32.13
N LEU A 70 38.54 12.79 30.86
CA LEU A 70 39.61 13.04 29.87
C LEU A 70 39.21 12.40 28.50
N PRO A 71 39.72 12.84 27.33
CA PRO A 71 39.08 13.88 26.52
C PRO A 71 38.61 13.43 25.12
N GLY A 72 37.58 14.12 24.61
CA GLY A 72 37.53 14.63 23.23
C GLY A 72 37.58 13.64 22.06
N ALA A 73 36.56 12.79 21.91
CA ALA A 73 36.23 12.24 20.60
C ALA A 73 35.47 13.30 19.76
N PRO A 74 35.79 13.49 18.47
CA PRO A 74 35.05 14.43 17.64
C PRO A 74 33.60 13.93 17.48
N LYS A 75 32.63 14.77 17.85
CA LYS A 75 31.20 14.52 17.60
C LYS A 75 31.01 14.21 16.11
N PRO A 76 30.25 13.16 15.73
CA PRO A 76 29.89 12.95 14.34
C PRO A 76 28.99 14.10 13.90
N ALA A 77 29.44 14.84 12.89
CA ALA A 77 28.63 15.86 12.25
C ALA A 77 27.35 15.21 11.69
N PRO A 78 26.16 15.80 11.89
CA PRO A 78 24.94 15.32 11.26
C PRO A 78 25.13 15.37 9.74
N LEU A 79 24.86 14.25 9.07
CA LEU A 79 24.84 14.16 7.62
C LEU A 79 23.82 15.18 7.09
N SER A 80 24.33 16.27 6.52
CA SER A 80 23.51 17.31 5.90
C SER A 80 22.66 16.71 4.78
N PRO A 81 21.32 16.89 4.83
CA PRO A 81 20.42 16.49 3.76
C PRO A 81 20.49 17.52 2.62
N CYS A 82 20.32 17.04 1.40
CA CYS A 82 20.26 17.79 0.12
C CYS A 82 21.60 18.00 -0.61
N SER A 83 21.91 17.08 -1.51
CA SER A 83 22.42 17.43 -2.84
C SER A 83 21.28 17.32 -3.85
N GLY A 84 20.20 18.07 -3.60
CA GLY A 84 19.40 18.59 -4.70
C GLY A 84 20.20 19.74 -5.29
N LEU A 85 20.42 19.76 -6.61
CA LEU A 85 20.94 20.93 -7.30
C LEU A 85 19.95 22.10 -7.09
N ARG A 86 20.13 22.85 -6.01
CA ARG A 86 19.60 24.20 -5.85
C ARG A 86 20.81 25.11 -5.97
N VAL A 87 21.10 25.56 -7.18
CA VAL A 87 22.06 26.62 -7.45
C VAL A 87 21.45 27.89 -6.86
N SER A 88 21.90 28.28 -5.66
CA SER A 88 21.62 29.60 -5.11
C SER A 88 22.47 30.65 -5.81
N GLY A 89 21.82 31.79 -6.06
CA GLY A 89 22.26 33.10 -6.55
C GLY A 89 23.73 33.35 -6.89
N ASP A 90 23.89 34.02 -8.03
CA ASP A 90 25.00 34.93 -8.39
C ASP A 90 26.28 34.32 -8.96
N LEU A 91 26.13 33.55 -10.05
CA LEU A 91 27.13 33.44 -11.12
C LEU A 91 26.38 33.13 -12.42
N CYS A 92 26.69 33.86 -13.51
CA CYS A 92 26.16 33.67 -14.86
C CYS A 92 25.84 32.21 -15.16
N ARG A 93 24.55 31.84 -15.24
CA ARG A 93 24.15 30.56 -15.87
C ARG A 93 24.67 30.60 -17.30
N PRO A 94 25.57 29.69 -17.73
CA PRO A 94 25.76 29.48 -19.17
C PRO A 94 24.39 29.08 -19.71
N GLN A 95 23.79 29.89 -20.58
CA GLN A 95 22.64 29.45 -21.37
C GLN A 95 23.17 28.33 -22.26
N LEU A 96 22.86 27.08 -21.89
CA LEU A 96 23.17 25.93 -22.72
C LEU A 96 22.16 25.94 -23.88
N ASP A 97 22.62 26.35 -25.06
CA ASP A 97 21.79 26.38 -26.27
C ASP A 97 21.77 24.99 -26.92
N VAL A 98 20.56 24.52 -27.22
CA VAL A 98 20.34 23.25 -27.92
C VAL A 98 20.88 23.33 -29.35
N ALA A 99 20.78 24.49 -30.00
CA ALA A 99 21.29 24.68 -31.35
C ALA A 99 22.82 24.48 -31.42
N ASP A 100 23.55 24.95 -30.40
CA ASP A 100 25.00 24.76 -30.30
C ASP A 100 25.38 23.30 -30.07
N LEU A 101 24.62 22.58 -29.24
CA LEU A 101 24.83 21.14 -29.03
C LEU A 101 24.58 20.34 -30.30
N GLN A 102 23.51 20.68 -31.04
CA GLN A 102 23.21 20.04 -32.32
C GLN A 102 24.33 20.30 -33.32
N LYS A 103 24.82 21.54 -33.40
CA LYS A 103 25.94 21.89 -34.28
C LYS A 103 27.21 21.11 -33.98
N GLU A 104 27.57 20.95 -32.69
CA GLU A 104 28.75 20.17 -32.32
C GLU A 104 28.56 18.68 -32.61
N LEU A 105 27.33 18.15 -32.44
CA LEU A 105 26.99 16.78 -32.82
C LEU A 105 27.08 16.57 -34.34
N ASP A 106 26.48 17.45 -35.14
CA ASP A 106 26.49 17.38 -36.61
C ASP A 106 27.92 17.43 -37.15
N LYS A 107 28.74 18.31 -36.58
CA LYS A 107 30.17 18.40 -36.88
C LYS A 107 30.87 17.07 -36.56
N SER A 108 30.65 16.49 -35.38
CA SER A 108 31.25 15.22 -34.96
C SER A 108 30.79 14.05 -35.85
N GLN A 109 29.51 14.02 -36.23
CA GLN A 109 28.94 13.02 -37.13
C GLN A 109 29.51 13.14 -38.55
N SER A 110 29.73 14.37 -39.04
CA SER A 110 30.34 14.58 -40.35
C SER A 110 31.80 14.12 -40.41
N MET A 111 32.57 14.34 -39.33
CA MET A 111 33.97 13.94 -39.25
C MET A 111 34.15 12.45 -38.94
N PHE A 112 33.22 11.85 -38.18
CA PHE A 112 33.33 10.46 -37.74
C PHE A 112 32.01 9.67 -37.90
N PRO A 113 31.49 9.42 -39.12
CA PRO A 113 30.12 8.94 -39.36
C PRO A 113 29.74 7.57 -38.77
N GLU A 114 30.72 6.74 -38.41
CA GLU A 114 30.49 5.37 -37.90
C GLU A 114 31.06 5.18 -36.48
N ASN A 115 31.36 6.27 -35.76
CA ASN A 115 31.97 6.20 -34.43
C ASN A 115 31.17 6.97 -33.36
N PRO A 116 30.05 6.41 -32.88
CA PRO A 116 29.20 7.06 -31.88
C PRO A 116 29.90 7.34 -30.56
N SER A 117 30.98 6.60 -30.24
CA SER A 117 31.77 6.85 -29.04
C SER A 117 32.51 8.19 -29.10
N VAL A 118 32.89 8.65 -30.29
CA VAL A 118 33.56 9.93 -30.49
C VAL A 118 32.55 11.06 -30.36
N TRP A 119 31.35 10.93 -30.94
CA TRP A 119 30.30 11.95 -30.84
C TRP A 119 29.95 12.27 -29.38
N VAL A 120 29.81 11.24 -28.55
CA VAL A 120 29.50 11.40 -27.13
C VAL A 120 30.67 12.06 -26.38
N LYS A 121 31.92 11.75 -26.74
CA LYS A 121 33.10 12.37 -26.13
C LYS A 121 33.22 13.85 -26.50
N ASP A 122 32.98 14.20 -27.75
CA ASP A 122 33.06 15.58 -28.24
C ASP A 122 31.95 16.43 -27.59
N LEU A 123 30.72 15.92 -27.53
CA LEU A 123 29.62 16.54 -26.80
C LEU A 123 29.92 16.69 -25.31
N ALA A 124 30.42 15.65 -24.66
CA ALA A 124 30.81 15.71 -23.26
C ALA A 124 31.93 16.75 -23.03
N GLY A 125 32.90 16.84 -23.93
CA GLY A 125 33.96 17.84 -23.93
C GLY A 125 33.40 19.26 -24.03
N TYR A 126 32.50 19.49 -24.99
CA TYR A 126 31.81 20.78 -25.13
C TYR A 126 31.02 21.15 -23.86
N LEU A 127 30.28 20.20 -23.29
CA LEU A 127 29.54 20.40 -22.04
C LEU A 127 30.48 20.69 -20.86
N ASN A 128 31.63 20.01 -20.76
CA ASN A 128 32.62 20.29 -19.72
C ASN A 128 33.20 21.70 -19.85
N TYR A 129 33.41 22.17 -21.08
CA TYR A 129 33.90 23.52 -21.36
C TYR A 129 32.87 24.60 -21.01
N LYS A 130 31.59 24.39 -21.35
CA LYS A 130 30.51 25.36 -21.08
C LYS A 130 30.03 25.34 -19.64
N LEU A 131 29.97 24.16 -19.03
CA LEU A 131 29.53 23.95 -17.65
C LEU A 131 30.75 23.87 -16.73
N GLN A 132 31.45 25.00 -16.60
CA GLN A 132 32.50 25.17 -15.61
C GLN A 132 31.86 25.25 -14.22
N ALA A 133 31.61 24.09 -13.62
CA ALA A 133 31.17 24.00 -12.25
C ALA A 133 32.38 24.11 -11.31
N PRO A 134 32.23 24.72 -10.10
CA PRO A 134 33.23 24.63 -9.05
C PRO A 134 33.62 23.17 -8.81
N LYS A 135 34.88 22.90 -8.42
CA LYS A 135 35.36 21.54 -8.10
C LYS A 135 34.34 20.81 -7.22
N SER A 136 33.66 19.81 -7.77
CA SER A 136 32.49 19.18 -7.13
C SER A 136 32.70 17.69 -6.85
N ASP A 137 32.19 17.32 -5.68
CA ASP A 137 31.99 16.00 -5.07
C ASP A 137 33.25 15.11 -4.89
N PRO A 138 33.83 15.03 -3.66
CA PRO A 138 34.97 14.15 -3.37
C PRO A 138 34.65 12.66 -3.46
N THR A 139 33.38 12.29 -3.65
CA THR A 139 32.93 10.89 -3.60
C THR A 139 33.09 10.13 -4.93
N LEU A 140 33.23 10.83 -6.05
CA LEU A 140 33.34 10.23 -7.39
C LEU A 140 34.71 10.48 -8.02
N SER A 141 35.10 9.63 -8.97
CA SER A 141 36.41 9.75 -9.62
C SER A 141 36.54 11.05 -10.42
N GLN A 142 37.73 11.65 -10.36
CA GLN A 142 38.10 12.88 -11.04
C GLN A 142 39.21 12.62 -12.07
N HIS A 143 39.31 13.46 -13.10
CA HIS A 143 40.48 13.44 -13.98
C HIS A 143 41.72 13.96 -13.26
N ALA A 144 42.88 13.36 -13.58
CA ALA A 144 44.17 13.69 -12.96
C ALA A 144 44.58 15.17 -13.13
N HIS A 145 44.00 15.88 -14.10
CA HIS A 145 44.34 17.26 -14.45
C HIS A 145 43.31 18.31 -13.98
N GLY A 146 42.33 17.94 -13.15
CA GLY A 146 41.37 18.90 -12.60
C GLY A 146 40.27 19.36 -13.57
N GLU A 147 40.13 18.69 -14.73
CA GLU A 147 39.07 18.94 -15.70
C GLU A 147 37.69 18.49 -15.19
N SER A 148 36.66 19.28 -15.53
CA SER A 148 35.26 18.97 -15.25
C SER A 148 34.84 17.65 -15.92
N LEU A 149 34.09 16.81 -15.20
CA LEU A 149 33.53 15.55 -15.70
C LEU A 149 31.99 15.60 -15.88
N HIS A 150 31.40 16.78 -15.76
CA HIS A 150 29.95 16.96 -15.74
C HIS A 150 29.29 16.61 -17.07
N GLY A 151 29.92 16.91 -18.19
CA GLY A 151 29.45 16.58 -19.53
C GLY A 151 29.26 15.08 -19.71
N TYR A 152 30.23 14.26 -19.31
CA TYR A 152 30.09 12.80 -19.35
C TYR A 152 28.94 12.30 -18.47
N ARG A 153 28.76 12.90 -17.29
CA ARG A 153 27.65 12.53 -16.39
C ARG A 153 26.29 12.86 -17.02
N ILE A 154 26.16 14.03 -17.64
CA ILE A 154 24.94 14.45 -18.34
C ILE A 154 24.65 13.51 -19.51
N CYS A 155 25.66 13.19 -20.33
CA CYS A 155 25.50 12.27 -21.44
C CYS A 155 25.05 10.87 -20.97
N ILE A 156 25.69 10.31 -19.94
CA ILE A 156 25.32 8.99 -19.38
C ILE A 156 23.88 9.02 -18.86
N GLN A 157 23.51 10.06 -18.11
CA GLN A 157 22.17 10.19 -17.56
C GLN A 157 21.12 10.33 -18.67
N ALA A 158 21.37 11.14 -19.69
CA ALA A 158 20.46 11.31 -20.82
C ALA A 158 20.26 9.99 -21.59
N VAL A 159 21.35 9.28 -21.90
CA VAL A 159 21.28 7.99 -22.61
C VAL A 159 20.51 6.95 -21.80
N LEU A 160 20.73 6.86 -20.49
CA LEU A 160 20.08 5.86 -19.65
C LEU A 160 18.64 6.23 -19.24
N LEU A 161 18.26 7.51 -19.35
CA LEU A 161 16.86 7.93 -19.24
C LEU A 161 16.05 7.50 -20.48
N ASP A 162 16.64 7.55 -21.69
CA ASP A 162 15.96 7.09 -22.92
C ASP A 162 16.04 5.57 -23.10
N ARG A 163 17.22 4.98 -22.90
CA ARG A 163 17.52 3.56 -23.16
C ARG A 163 18.12 2.88 -21.92
N PRO A 164 17.35 2.65 -20.85
CA PRO A 164 17.86 2.09 -19.60
C PRO A 164 18.44 0.67 -19.76
N LYS A 165 17.93 -0.11 -20.72
CA LYS A 165 18.42 -1.46 -21.06
C LYS A 165 19.90 -1.53 -21.44
N ILE A 166 20.50 -0.42 -21.90
CA ILE A 166 21.92 -0.39 -22.25
C ILE A 166 22.79 -0.71 -21.01
N ALA A 167 22.41 -0.23 -19.82
CA ALA A 167 23.14 -0.50 -18.59
C ALA A 167 23.07 -1.98 -18.17
N THR A 168 22.00 -2.68 -18.53
CA THR A 168 21.74 -4.06 -18.09
C THR A 168 22.07 -5.12 -19.13
N ALA A 169 22.32 -4.73 -20.38
CA ALA A 169 22.68 -5.64 -21.46
C ALA A 169 23.93 -6.48 -21.17
N ASN A 170 24.87 -5.98 -20.34
CA ASN A 170 26.10 -6.69 -19.99
C ASN A 170 26.55 -6.45 -18.53
N LEU A 171 25.67 -6.76 -17.57
CA LEU A 171 25.95 -6.59 -16.14
C LEU A 171 27.20 -7.35 -15.67
N GLY A 172 27.45 -8.54 -16.23
CA GLY A 172 28.62 -9.35 -15.88
C GLY A 172 29.94 -8.61 -16.12
N LYS A 173 30.10 -8.03 -17.31
CA LYS A 173 31.29 -7.23 -17.66
C LYS A 173 31.46 -6.01 -16.75
N TYR A 174 30.37 -5.35 -16.36
CA TYR A 174 30.45 -4.22 -15.46
C TYR A 174 30.79 -4.61 -14.01
N LEU A 175 30.30 -5.75 -13.55
CA LEU A 175 30.69 -6.31 -12.25
C LEU A 175 32.18 -6.68 -12.23
N GLU A 176 32.71 -7.26 -13.30
CA GLU A 176 34.15 -7.54 -13.45
C GLU A 176 34.98 -6.26 -13.45
N LEU A 177 34.54 -5.23 -14.17
CA LEU A 177 35.18 -3.91 -14.15
C LEU A 177 35.20 -3.33 -12.72
N LEU A 178 34.08 -3.41 -11.99
CA LEU A 178 34.01 -2.98 -10.60
C LEU A 178 35.01 -3.74 -9.72
N ARG A 179 35.07 -5.08 -9.85
CA ARG A 179 36.01 -5.94 -9.10
C ARG A 179 37.47 -5.58 -9.39
N SER A 180 37.81 -5.29 -10.65
CA SER A 180 39.17 -4.85 -11.04
C SER A 180 39.60 -3.51 -10.40
N HIS A 181 38.65 -2.73 -9.91
CA HIS A 181 38.87 -1.45 -9.27
C HIS A 181 38.47 -1.41 -7.79
N GLN A 182 38.25 -2.57 -7.14
CA GLN A 182 37.75 -2.67 -5.77
C GLN A 182 38.60 -1.88 -4.74
N ASN A 183 39.91 -1.76 -4.97
CA ASN A 183 40.84 -0.98 -4.14
C ASN A 183 40.79 0.54 -4.40
N ARG A 184 39.93 1.02 -5.31
CA ARG A 184 39.76 2.44 -5.68
C ARG A 184 38.29 2.85 -5.53
N PRO A 185 37.82 3.14 -4.31
CA PRO A 185 36.40 3.39 -4.03
C PRO A 185 35.74 4.43 -4.94
N ALA A 186 36.41 5.54 -5.24
CA ALA A 186 35.87 6.59 -6.12
C ALA A 186 35.56 6.08 -7.54
N LYS A 187 36.37 5.16 -8.09
CA LYS A 187 36.10 4.53 -9.39
C LYS A 187 34.91 3.59 -9.31
N CYS A 188 34.85 2.75 -8.27
CA CYS A 188 33.71 1.86 -8.05
C CYS A 188 32.41 2.64 -7.89
N LEU A 189 32.40 3.70 -7.07
CA LEU A 189 31.25 4.58 -6.89
C LEU A 189 30.82 5.24 -8.21
N THR A 190 31.76 5.57 -9.10
CA THR A 190 31.45 6.09 -10.44
C THR A 190 30.75 5.04 -11.31
N ILE A 191 31.21 3.79 -11.27
CA ILE A 191 30.57 2.67 -11.99
C ILE A 191 29.15 2.44 -11.44
N LEU A 192 29.00 2.36 -10.12
CA LEU A 192 27.70 2.19 -9.46
C LEU A 192 26.73 3.33 -9.81
N TRP A 193 27.22 4.57 -9.80
CA TRP A 193 26.45 5.75 -10.16
C TRP A 193 26.00 5.74 -11.62
N ALA A 194 26.90 5.39 -12.54
CA ALA A 194 26.61 5.36 -13.96
C ALA A 194 25.52 4.33 -14.27
N LEU A 195 25.68 3.09 -13.79
CA LEU A 195 24.71 2.02 -14.02
C LEU A 195 23.37 2.30 -13.32
N GLY A 196 23.44 2.89 -12.12
CA GLY A 196 22.25 3.24 -11.34
C GLY A 196 21.28 4.17 -12.06
N GLN A 197 21.75 4.97 -13.04
CA GLN A 197 20.89 5.89 -13.79
C GLN A 197 19.72 5.17 -14.49
N ALA A 198 19.90 3.91 -14.92
CA ALA A 198 18.84 3.13 -15.57
C ALA A 198 17.58 2.96 -14.69
N GLY A 199 17.77 2.87 -13.37
CA GLY A 199 16.67 2.71 -12.42
C GLY A 199 15.79 3.95 -12.22
N PHE A 200 16.23 5.13 -12.69
CA PHE A 200 15.43 6.35 -12.56
C PHE A 200 14.24 6.34 -13.52
N ALA A 201 14.39 5.78 -14.72
CA ALA A 201 13.32 5.66 -15.70
C ALA A 201 12.54 4.34 -15.56
N ASP A 202 13.23 3.23 -15.19
CA ASP A 202 12.65 1.89 -15.20
C ASP A 202 13.00 1.09 -13.93
N LEU A 203 11.97 0.72 -13.16
CA LEU A 203 12.13 -0.07 -11.92
C LEU A 203 12.80 -1.43 -12.19
N ALA A 204 12.42 -2.14 -13.26
CA ALA A 204 12.95 -3.47 -13.54
C ALA A 204 14.43 -3.39 -13.90
N GLU A 205 14.83 -2.42 -14.72
CA GLU A 205 16.24 -2.19 -15.04
C GLU A 205 17.04 -1.79 -13.78
N GLY A 206 16.48 -0.91 -12.95
CA GLY A 206 17.08 -0.53 -11.66
C GLY A 206 17.29 -1.71 -10.73
N LEU A 207 16.30 -2.60 -10.61
CA LEU A 207 16.42 -3.83 -9.82
C LEU A 207 17.46 -4.77 -10.40
N ARG A 208 17.56 -4.94 -11.73
CA ARG A 208 18.62 -5.76 -12.34
C ARG A 208 20.01 -5.22 -12.06
N VAL A 209 20.21 -3.91 -12.18
CA VAL A 209 21.48 -3.26 -11.81
C VAL A 209 21.77 -3.51 -10.32
N TRP A 210 20.77 -3.32 -9.46
CA TRP A 210 20.96 -3.46 -8.04
C TRP A 210 21.33 -4.90 -7.65
N LEU A 211 20.58 -5.90 -8.11
CA LEU A 211 20.82 -7.31 -7.83
C LEU A 211 22.14 -7.79 -8.46
N GLY A 212 22.44 -7.37 -9.70
CA GLY A 212 23.61 -7.84 -10.44
C GLY A 212 24.92 -7.18 -10.05
N VAL A 213 24.88 -5.94 -9.53
CA VAL A 213 26.10 -5.14 -9.29
C VAL A 213 26.19 -4.59 -7.86
N MET A 214 25.09 -4.13 -7.27
CA MET A 214 25.11 -3.47 -5.96
C MET A 214 24.95 -4.44 -4.78
N LEU A 215 24.15 -5.50 -4.93
CA LEU A 215 23.98 -6.55 -3.92
C LEU A 215 25.32 -7.27 -3.61
N PRO A 216 26.13 -7.67 -4.60
CA PRO A 216 27.43 -8.31 -4.34
C PRO A 216 28.43 -7.44 -3.55
N VAL A 217 28.25 -6.10 -3.55
CA VAL A 217 29.16 -5.16 -2.87
C VAL A 217 28.64 -4.68 -1.51
N LEU A 218 27.50 -5.19 -1.03
CA LEU A 218 26.97 -4.83 0.30
C LEU A 218 27.95 -5.14 1.43
N GLY A 219 28.85 -6.11 1.25
CA GLY A 219 29.90 -6.41 2.22
C GLY A 219 31.12 -5.50 2.17
N ILE A 220 31.20 -4.58 1.20
CA ILE A 220 32.34 -3.68 1.03
C ILE A 220 31.99 -2.35 1.69
N LYS A 221 32.57 -2.06 2.85
CA LYS A 221 32.26 -0.88 3.68
C LYS A 221 32.30 0.45 2.93
N ALA A 222 33.20 0.60 1.95
CA ALA A 222 33.33 1.83 1.16
C ALA A 222 32.23 2.01 0.10
N LEU A 223 31.50 0.94 -0.27
CA LEU A 223 30.50 0.92 -1.34
C LEU A 223 29.08 0.67 -0.83
N SER A 224 28.93 -0.03 0.29
CA SER A 224 27.64 -0.40 0.84
C SER A 224 26.72 0.78 1.19
N PRO A 225 27.20 1.97 1.65
CA PRO A 225 26.32 3.12 1.84
C PRO A 225 25.63 3.55 0.55
N TYR A 226 26.36 3.54 -0.58
CA TYR A 226 25.81 3.90 -1.88
C TYR A 226 24.76 2.88 -2.34
N ALA A 227 25.07 1.59 -2.21
CA ALA A 227 24.17 0.51 -2.63
C ALA A 227 22.82 0.54 -1.88
N VAL A 228 22.84 0.79 -0.56
CA VAL A 228 21.62 0.87 0.25
C VAL A 228 20.85 2.18 -0.05
N ALA A 229 21.54 3.31 -0.15
CA ALA A 229 20.91 4.59 -0.48
C ALA A 229 20.29 4.60 -1.89
N TYR A 230 20.94 3.94 -2.85
CA TYR A 230 20.39 3.76 -4.19
C TYR A 230 19.08 2.97 -4.15
N LEU A 231 19.04 1.86 -3.41
CA LEU A 231 17.84 1.03 -3.30
C LEU A 231 16.66 1.82 -2.70
N ASP A 232 16.92 2.56 -1.62
CA ASP A 232 15.91 3.42 -0.99
C ASP A 232 15.35 4.42 -2.00
N ARG A 233 16.23 5.08 -2.75
CA ARG A 233 15.83 6.04 -3.80
C ARG A 233 15.05 5.37 -4.92
N LEU A 234 15.51 4.21 -5.41
CA LEU A 234 14.84 3.45 -6.46
C LEU A 234 13.40 3.12 -6.05
N LEU A 235 13.23 2.56 -4.85
CA LEU A 235 11.91 2.21 -4.33
C LEU A 235 11.06 3.47 -4.08
N THR A 236 11.65 4.57 -3.62
CA THR A 236 10.92 5.84 -3.40
C THR A 236 10.40 6.44 -4.71
N MET A 237 11.20 6.40 -5.77
CA MET A 237 10.81 6.92 -7.08
C MET A 237 9.75 6.06 -7.77
N HIS A 238 9.75 4.75 -7.49
CA HIS A 238 8.79 3.80 -8.05
C HIS A 238 7.85 3.27 -6.96
N PRO A 239 6.78 4.02 -6.58
CA PRO A 239 5.83 3.55 -5.58
C PRO A 239 5.04 2.31 -6.06
N ASN A 240 4.76 2.22 -7.35
CA ASN A 240 4.12 1.06 -7.95
C ASN A 240 5.15 -0.04 -8.26
N LEU A 241 5.17 -1.07 -7.42
CA LEU A 241 6.12 -2.18 -7.50
C LEU A 241 5.78 -3.23 -8.56
N THR A 242 4.61 -3.18 -9.18
CA THR A 242 4.14 -4.23 -10.11
C THR A 242 5.10 -4.48 -11.28
N LYS A 243 5.74 -3.44 -11.80
CA LYS A 243 6.74 -3.53 -12.87
C LYS A 243 8.01 -4.29 -12.48
N GLY A 244 8.27 -4.43 -11.17
CA GLY A 244 9.41 -5.18 -10.63
C GLY A 244 9.09 -6.62 -10.24
N PHE A 245 7.83 -7.07 -10.40
CA PHE A 245 7.44 -8.43 -10.04
C PHE A 245 8.18 -9.47 -10.89
N GLY A 246 8.65 -10.54 -10.24
CA GLY A 246 9.44 -11.59 -10.87
C GLY A 246 10.92 -11.24 -11.07
N MET A 247 11.36 -10.03 -10.72
CA MET A 247 12.78 -9.65 -10.82
C MET A 247 13.62 -10.20 -9.66
N ILE A 248 13.03 -10.38 -8.47
CA ILE A 248 13.72 -10.92 -7.29
C ILE A 248 13.31 -12.38 -7.08
N GLY A 249 14.12 -13.32 -7.57
CA GLY A 249 13.90 -14.75 -7.34
C GLY A 249 14.39 -15.22 -5.96
N PRO A 250 14.12 -16.48 -5.56
CA PRO A 250 14.62 -17.05 -4.30
C PRO A 250 16.14 -16.88 -4.13
N LYS A 251 16.91 -17.13 -5.20
CA LYS A 251 18.38 -17.04 -5.21
C LYS A 251 18.90 -15.66 -4.77
N ASP A 252 18.17 -14.60 -5.09
CA ASP A 252 18.56 -13.23 -4.79
C ASP A 252 17.88 -12.74 -3.51
N PHE A 253 16.66 -13.20 -3.23
CA PHE A 253 15.88 -12.82 -2.05
C PHE A 253 16.52 -13.28 -0.74
N PHE A 254 17.04 -14.50 -0.66
CA PHE A 254 17.56 -15.02 0.60
C PHE A 254 18.87 -14.36 1.07
N PRO A 255 19.85 -14.06 0.19
CA PRO A 255 20.97 -13.19 0.57
C PRO A 255 20.53 -11.85 1.15
N LEU A 256 19.43 -11.27 0.65
CA LEU A 256 18.87 -10.01 1.16
C LEU A 256 18.30 -10.15 2.56
N LEU A 257 17.53 -11.23 2.78
CA LEU A 257 17.04 -11.60 4.10
C LEU A 257 18.21 -11.76 5.08
N ASP A 258 19.25 -12.48 4.68
CA ASP A 258 20.43 -12.76 5.51
C ASP A 258 21.16 -11.43 5.85
N PHE A 259 21.37 -10.54 4.89
CA PHE A 259 21.93 -9.20 5.16
C PHE A 259 21.06 -8.35 6.09
N ALA A 260 19.74 -8.39 5.94
CA ALA A 260 18.83 -7.59 6.74
C ALA A 260 18.75 -8.08 8.20
N PHE A 261 18.72 -9.39 8.43
CA PHE A 261 18.35 -9.95 9.74
C PHE A 261 19.46 -10.69 10.49
N MET A 262 20.50 -11.20 9.82
CA MET A 262 21.59 -11.90 10.52
C MET A 262 22.56 -10.92 11.16
N PRO A 263 22.92 -11.10 12.46
CA PRO A 263 23.93 -10.29 13.12
C PRO A 263 25.32 -10.62 12.57
N ASN A 264 26.29 -9.75 12.85
CA ASN A 264 27.72 -9.95 12.54
C ASN A 264 28.03 -10.19 11.06
N ASN A 265 27.16 -9.72 10.17
CA ASN A 265 27.49 -9.68 8.75
C ASN A 265 28.37 -8.46 8.44
N SER A 266 28.85 -8.38 7.20
CA SER A 266 29.76 -7.32 6.74
C SER A 266 29.11 -5.94 6.61
N LEU A 267 27.79 -5.82 6.78
CA LEU A 267 27.05 -4.57 6.66
C LEU A 267 27.06 -3.83 8.03
N PRO A 268 27.42 -2.53 8.08
CA PRO A 268 27.34 -1.73 9.30
C PRO A 268 25.93 -1.74 9.93
N PRO A 269 25.79 -1.72 11.27
CA PRO A 269 24.48 -1.82 11.93
C PRO A 269 23.47 -0.75 11.50
N SER A 270 23.92 0.48 11.22
CA SER A 270 23.08 1.56 10.73
C SER A 270 22.51 1.28 9.32
N LEU A 271 23.35 0.79 8.41
CA LEU A 271 22.91 0.40 7.06
C LEU A 271 22.04 -0.86 7.09
N GLN A 272 22.32 -1.77 8.02
CA GLN A 272 21.49 -2.95 8.23
C GLN A 272 20.07 -2.57 8.65
N GLU A 273 19.94 -1.61 9.57
CA GLU A 273 18.65 -1.09 9.97
C GLU A 273 17.91 -0.39 8.82
N GLN A 274 18.63 0.36 7.98
CA GLN A 274 18.04 0.93 6.76
C GLN A 274 17.55 -0.16 5.81
N LEU A 275 18.33 -1.22 5.57
CA LEU A 275 17.91 -2.34 4.73
C LEU A 275 16.68 -3.07 5.29
N ARG A 276 16.58 -3.24 6.61
CA ARG A 276 15.38 -3.79 7.26
C ARG A 276 14.13 -2.95 7.01
N ARG A 277 14.24 -1.62 6.95
CA ARG A 277 13.11 -0.74 6.63
C ARG A 277 12.65 -0.89 5.18
N LEU A 278 13.57 -1.19 4.25
CA LEU A 278 13.26 -1.43 2.85
C LEU A 278 12.73 -2.86 2.59
N TYR A 279 13.10 -3.80 3.45
CA TYR A 279 12.80 -5.23 3.30
C TYR A 279 11.32 -5.57 3.03
N PRO A 280 10.31 -4.97 3.69
CA PRO A 280 8.91 -5.27 3.39
C PRO A 280 8.55 -5.04 1.91
N ARG A 281 9.11 -4.00 1.29
CA ARG A 281 8.90 -3.71 -0.15
C ARG A 281 9.65 -4.70 -1.03
N LEU A 282 10.86 -5.10 -0.63
CA LEU A 282 11.62 -6.16 -1.32
C LEU A 282 10.91 -7.51 -1.26
N LYS A 283 10.29 -7.84 -0.13
CA LYS A 283 9.47 -9.04 0.04
C LYS A 283 8.29 -9.03 -0.92
N VAL A 284 7.55 -7.92 -1.03
CA VAL A 284 6.46 -7.78 -2.01
C VAL A 284 6.96 -7.99 -3.45
N LEU A 285 8.10 -7.41 -3.81
CA LEU A 285 8.72 -7.62 -5.13
C LEU A 285 9.10 -9.08 -5.39
N ALA A 286 9.64 -9.76 -4.38
CA ALA A 286 10.09 -11.14 -4.49
C ALA A 286 8.93 -12.15 -4.58
N LEU A 287 7.93 -12.02 -3.72
CA LEU A 287 6.77 -12.92 -3.72
C LEU A 287 5.87 -12.68 -4.96
N GLY A 288 5.96 -11.48 -5.55
CA GLY A 288 5.51 -11.21 -6.91
C GLY A 288 4.00 -11.15 -7.10
N ALA A 289 3.56 -11.28 -8.35
CA ALA A 289 2.17 -11.09 -8.77
C ALA A 289 1.24 -12.26 -8.43
N ARG A 290 1.79 -13.48 -8.29
CA ARG A 290 1.04 -14.74 -8.14
C ARG A 290 1.53 -15.56 -6.94
N PRO A 291 1.48 -15.00 -5.71
CA PRO A 291 1.95 -15.71 -4.52
C PRO A 291 1.25 -17.06 -4.32
N GLU A 292 -0.01 -17.20 -4.73
CA GLU A 292 -0.78 -18.46 -4.67
C GLU A 292 -0.18 -19.62 -5.46
N ALA A 293 0.74 -19.35 -6.40
CA ALA A 293 1.35 -20.37 -7.27
C ALA A 293 2.87 -20.44 -7.17
N THR A 294 3.53 -19.62 -6.33
CA THR A 294 5.00 -19.53 -6.28
C THR A 294 5.56 -19.62 -4.86
N LEU A 295 4.78 -19.41 -3.80
CA LEU A 295 5.32 -19.36 -2.45
C LEU A 295 5.93 -20.70 -2.00
N HIS A 296 5.44 -21.82 -2.51
CA HIS A 296 6.04 -23.13 -2.27
C HIS A 296 7.51 -23.22 -2.72
N THR A 297 7.98 -22.39 -3.68
CA THR A 297 9.40 -22.37 -4.10
C THR A 297 10.30 -21.65 -3.10
N TYR A 298 9.73 -20.76 -2.27
CA TYR A 298 10.45 -20.03 -1.23
C TYR A 298 10.47 -20.82 0.09
N PHE A 299 9.42 -21.60 0.34
CA PHE A 299 9.24 -22.36 1.58
C PHE A 299 10.48 -23.18 2.03
N PRO A 300 11.15 -23.97 1.16
CA PRO A 300 12.32 -24.75 1.57
C PRO A 300 13.45 -23.90 2.16
N SER A 301 13.71 -22.75 1.56
CA SER A 301 14.81 -21.86 1.97
C SER A 301 14.46 -21.02 3.21
N PHE A 302 13.17 -20.75 3.46
CA PHE A 302 12.72 -20.23 4.75
C PHE A 302 12.88 -21.28 5.85
N LEU A 303 12.43 -22.52 5.59
CA LEU A 303 12.47 -23.61 6.54
C LEU A 303 13.91 -23.95 6.94
N SER A 304 14.81 -24.11 5.97
CA SER A 304 16.21 -24.44 6.22
C SER A 304 16.95 -23.38 7.05
N ARG A 305 16.50 -22.12 6.99
CA ARG A 305 17.06 -21.00 7.73
C ARG A 305 16.53 -20.85 9.15
N ALA A 306 15.40 -21.47 9.49
CA ALA A 306 14.74 -21.29 10.79
C ALA A 306 15.43 -22.12 11.90
N THR A 307 16.73 -21.91 12.11
CA THR A 307 17.48 -22.65 13.12
C THR A 307 17.12 -22.18 14.54
N PRO A 308 17.29 -23.04 15.56
CA PRO A 308 17.08 -22.64 16.96
C PRO A 308 17.97 -21.46 17.39
N SER A 309 19.14 -21.29 16.79
CA SER A 309 20.07 -20.18 17.04
C SER A 309 19.71 -18.86 16.35
N CYS A 310 18.64 -18.82 15.55
CA CYS A 310 18.25 -17.60 14.85
C CYS A 310 17.94 -16.44 15.81
N PRO A 311 18.37 -15.21 15.46
CA PRO A 311 17.98 -14.00 16.16
C PRO A 311 16.44 -13.86 16.23
N PRO A 312 15.86 -13.28 17.30
CA PRO A 312 14.42 -13.18 17.46
C PRO A 312 13.70 -12.50 16.28
N ALA A 313 14.27 -11.42 15.74
CA ALA A 313 13.71 -10.70 14.59
C ALA A 313 13.70 -11.57 13.32
N MET A 314 14.79 -12.30 13.05
CA MET A 314 14.86 -13.22 11.93
C MET A 314 13.87 -14.37 12.09
N ARG A 315 13.84 -14.99 13.28
CA ARG A 315 12.93 -16.10 13.57
C ARG A 315 11.48 -15.69 13.34
N LYS A 316 11.07 -14.52 13.85
CA LYS A 316 9.74 -13.98 13.63
C LYS A 316 9.43 -13.80 12.13
N GLU A 317 10.35 -13.22 11.37
CA GLU A 317 10.17 -13.01 9.93
C GLU A 317 10.07 -14.33 9.14
N LEU A 318 10.92 -15.32 9.46
CA LEU A 318 10.91 -16.64 8.84
C LEU A 318 9.58 -17.38 9.12
N LEU A 319 9.16 -17.43 10.39
CA LEU A 319 7.91 -18.09 10.79
C LEU A 319 6.68 -17.43 10.18
N THR A 320 6.63 -16.10 10.18
CA THR A 320 5.54 -15.34 9.55
C THR A 320 5.50 -15.60 8.04
N SER A 321 6.66 -15.67 7.38
CA SER A 321 6.75 -15.97 5.94
C SER A 321 6.34 -17.40 5.60
N MET A 322 6.74 -18.39 6.40
CA MET A 322 6.30 -19.78 6.22
C MET A 322 4.79 -19.93 6.45
N SER A 323 4.24 -19.26 7.49
CA SER A 323 2.80 -19.21 7.73
C SER A 323 2.04 -18.58 6.55
N GLN A 324 2.59 -17.52 5.95
CA GLN A 324 2.05 -16.93 4.73
C GLN A 324 2.07 -17.91 3.55
N CYS A 325 3.18 -18.64 3.35
CA CYS A 325 3.28 -19.67 2.30
C CYS A 325 2.18 -20.72 2.46
N LEU A 326 1.99 -21.27 3.67
CA LEU A 326 0.97 -22.27 3.97
C LEU A 326 -0.46 -21.73 3.82
N SER A 327 -0.67 -20.44 4.11
CA SER A 327 -2.02 -19.84 4.05
C SER A 327 -2.45 -19.46 2.63
N VAL A 328 -1.51 -19.16 1.75
CA VAL A 328 -1.76 -18.59 0.41
C VAL A 328 -1.55 -19.61 -0.71
N ASP A 329 -0.49 -20.44 -0.62
CA ASP A 329 -0.15 -21.44 -1.65
C ASP A 329 -0.34 -22.87 -1.09
N PRO A 330 -1.37 -23.61 -1.55
CA PRO A 330 -1.65 -24.97 -1.09
C PRO A 330 -0.50 -25.96 -1.29
N LEU A 331 0.37 -25.75 -2.30
CA LEU A 331 1.52 -26.62 -2.56
C LEU A 331 2.58 -26.50 -1.46
N SER A 332 2.57 -25.43 -0.67
CA SER A 332 3.50 -25.28 0.46
C SER A 332 3.37 -26.42 1.47
N PHE A 333 2.16 -26.95 1.68
CA PHE A 333 1.94 -28.10 2.57
C PHE A 333 2.53 -29.41 2.03
N SER A 334 2.50 -29.64 0.71
CA SER A 334 3.13 -30.83 0.12
C SER A 334 4.66 -30.75 0.20
N VAL A 335 5.23 -29.58 -0.10
CA VAL A 335 6.67 -29.32 0.05
C VAL A 335 7.11 -29.48 1.50
N TRP A 336 6.35 -28.95 2.47
CA TRP A 336 6.67 -29.14 3.88
C TRP A 336 6.68 -30.61 4.28
N ARG A 337 5.70 -31.40 3.82
CA ARG A 337 5.66 -32.85 4.08
C ARG A 337 6.89 -33.59 3.57
N GLN A 338 7.37 -33.24 2.39
CA GLN A 338 8.57 -33.85 1.80
C GLN A 338 9.86 -33.49 2.57
N LEU A 339 9.89 -32.31 3.20
CA LEU A 339 11.05 -31.78 3.90
C LEU A 339 11.06 -32.11 5.40
N TYR A 340 9.94 -32.56 5.95
CA TYR A 340 9.72 -32.72 7.38
C TYR A 340 10.79 -33.54 8.09
N THR A 341 11.10 -34.74 7.57
CA THR A 341 12.08 -35.66 8.18
C THR A 341 13.51 -35.11 8.19
N LYS A 342 13.83 -34.19 7.27
CA LYS A 342 15.15 -33.54 7.18
C LYS A 342 15.25 -32.25 8.02
N HIS A 343 14.11 -31.72 8.46
CA HIS A 343 14.00 -30.42 9.10
C HIS A 343 13.10 -30.47 10.35
N LEU A 344 13.30 -31.47 11.21
CA LEU A 344 12.47 -31.68 12.40
C LEU A 344 12.57 -30.49 13.38
N SER A 345 13.79 -30.07 13.73
CA SER A 345 13.99 -28.94 14.65
C SER A 345 13.32 -27.65 14.13
N GLN A 346 13.44 -27.35 12.84
CA GLN A 346 12.80 -26.17 12.23
C GLN A 346 11.28 -26.34 12.11
N SER A 347 10.80 -27.55 11.82
CA SER A 347 9.37 -27.87 11.76
C SER A 347 8.71 -27.75 13.14
N SER A 348 9.42 -28.10 14.22
CA SER A 348 8.92 -27.92 15.59
C SER A 348 8.63 -26.44 15.90
N LEU A 349 9.50 -25.52 15.46
CA LEU A 349 9.31 -24.09 15.63
C LEU A 349 8.11 -23.59 14.83
N LEU A 350 7.93 -24.07 13.60
CA LEU A 350 6.79 -23.72 12.76
C LEU A 350 5.47 -24.25 13.35
N LEU A 351 5.43 -25.50 13.83
CA LEU A 351 4.25 -26.08 14.47
C LEU A 351 3.82 -25.29 15.71
N ASN A 352 4.79 -24.91 16.57
CA ASN A 352 4.52 -24.08 17.74
C ASN A 352 4.02 -22.68 17.35
N HIS A 353 4.57 -22.07 16.31
CA HIS A 353 4.07 -20.79 15.80
C HIS A 353 2.63 -20.88 15.25
N LEU A 354 2.30 -21.97 14.57
CA LEU A 354 0.95 -22.23 14.07
C LEU A 354 -0.05 -22.52 15.20
N LEU A 355 0.41 -23.09 16.32
CA LEU A 355 -0.39 -23.25 17.54
C LEU A 355 -0.79 -21.91 18.17
N GLU A 356 0.18 -21.00 18.29
CA GLU A 356 -0.01 -19.65 18.82
C GLU A 356 -0.94 -18.81 17.93
N SER A 357 -0.79 -18.95 16.61
CA SER A 357 -1.56 -18.18 15.61
C SER A 357 -2.82 -18.87 15.09
N TRP A 358 -3.23 -19.99 15.71
CA TRP A 358 -4.33 -20.84 15.26
C TRP A 358 -5.63 -20.09 14.98
N ASP A 359 -6.00 -19.16 15.86
CA ASP A 359 -7.29 -18.45 15.81
C ASP A 359 -7.41 -17.49 14.62
N ASN A 360 -6.28 -17.10 14.03
CA ASN A 360 -6.20 -16.18 12.88
C ASN A 360 -6.17 -16.90 11.51
N GLY A 361 -6.06 -18.23 11.47
CA GLY A 361 -5.93 -19.00 10.24
C GLY A 361 -7.23 -19.17 9.42
N SER A 362 -7.10 -19.25 8.10
CA SER A 362 -8.25 -19.51 7.21
C SER A 362 -8.78 -20.95 7.38
N ARG A 363 -10.08 -21.17 7.12
CA ARG A 363 -10.69 -22.51 7.25
C ARG A 363 -10.03 -23.55 6.36
N LYS A 364 -9.66 -23.16 5.13
CA LYS A 364 -8.96 -24.03 4.17
C LYS A 364 -7.55 -24.39 4.67
N ALA A 365 -6.78 -23.41 5.13
CA ALA A 365 -5.45 -23.65 5.69
C ALA A 365 -5.50 -24.56 6.94
N ARG A 366 -6.53 -24.40 7.79
CA ARG A 366 -6.75 -25.30 8.94
C ARG A 366 -7.03 -26.74 8.53
N GLN A 367 -7.80 -26.96 7.46
CA GLN A 367 -8.06 -28.31 6.92
C GLN A 367 -6.78 -28.95 6.38
N SER A 368 -6.02 -28.23 5.54
CA SER A 368 -4.74 -28.72 5.02
C SER A 368 -3.70 -28.95 6.12
N LEU A 369 -3.69 -28.10 7.15
CA LEU A 369 -2.85 -28.29 8.33
C LEU A 369 -3.25 -29.53 9.13
N GLN A 370 -4.55 -29.81 9.27
CA GLN A 370 -5.03 -31.03 9.95
C GLN A 370 -4.56 -32.30 9.25
N GLU A 371 -4.65 -32.36 7.93
CA GLU A 371 -4.14 -33.48 7.12
C GLU A 371 -2.62 -33.63 7.28
N THR A 372 -1.90 -32.50 7.24
CA THR A 372 -0.44 -32.46 7.38
C THR A 372 0.01 -32.92 8.77
N VAL A 373 -0.64 -32.45 9.84
CA VAL A 373 -0.32 -32.85 11.23
C VAL A 373 -0.63 -34.32 11.48
N ARG A 374 -1.70 -34.87 10.89
CA ARG A 374 -1.97 -36.32 10.94
C ARG A 374 -0.85 -37.11 10.27
N SER A 375 -0.40 -36.66 9.09
CA SER A 375 0.74 -37.27 8.39
C SER A 375 2.00 -37.23 9.27
N PHE A 376 2.31 -36.08 9.87
CA PHE A 376 3.47 -35.93 10.75
C PHE A 376 3.41 -36.81 11.98
N LYS A 377 2.22 -37.00 12.56
CA LYS A 377 2.06 -37.88 13.71
C LYS A 377 2.47 -39.32 13.38
N VAL A 378 2.00 -39.86 12.25
CA VAL A 378 2.39 -41.21 11.80
C VAL A 378 3.90 -41.27 11.53
N THR A 379 4.46 -40.27 10.86
CA THR A 379 5.91 -40.19 10.63
C THR A 379 6.71 -40.12 11.93
N ASN A 380 6.23 -39.41 12.96
CA ASN A 380 6.90 -39.32 14.25
C ASN A 380 6.87 -40.65 15.01
N GLU A 381 5.75 -41.38 14.96
CA GLU A 381 5.63 -42.72 15.54
C GLU A 381 6.62 -43.69 14.87
N GLU A 382 6.76 -43.64 13.55
CA GLU A 382 7.75 -44.43 12.81
C GLU A 382 9.19 -44.05 13.14
N LEU A 383 9.49 -42.75 13.27
CA LEU A 383 10.84 -42.26 13.60
C LEU A 383 11.22 -42.60 15.04
N ALA A 384 10.29 -42.48 15.99
CA ALA A 384 10.52 -42.86 17.39
C ALA A 384 10.82 -44.35 17.54
N ALA A 385 10.24 -45.20 16.69
CA ALA A 385 10.53 -46.64 16.68
C ALA A 385 11.93 -47.01 16.14
N ARG A 386 12.62 -46.10 15.43
CA ARG A 386 13.91 -46.36 14.76
C ARG A 386 15.15 -46.05 15.61
N GLY A 387 15.00 -45.66 16.88
CA GLY A 387 16.11 -45.47 17.83
C GLY A 387 16.69 -44.05 17.87
N PRO A 388 17.82 -43.83 18.58
CA PRO A 388 18.18 -42.56 19.27
C PRO A 388 18.59 -41.37 18.39
N GLY A 389 18.49 -41.47 17.06
CA GLY A 389 18.75 -40.36 16.16
C GLY A 389 17.58 -39.37 16.16
N SER A 390 17.78 -38.16 16.69
CA SER A 390 16.79 -37.07 16.71
C SER A 390 15.59 -37.23 17.66
N GLU A 391 15.68 -38.07 18.71
CA GLU A 391 14.59 -38.29 19.67
C GLU A 391 14.01 -36.99 20.24
N GLN A 392 14.84 -36.02 20.59
CA GLN A 392 14.39 -34.75 21.17
C GLN A 392 13.60 -33.90 20.17
N ASP A 393 14.03 -33.82 18.91
CA ASP A 393 13.35 -33.06 17.86
C ASP A 393 12.05 -33.74 17.42
N VAL A 394 12.04 -35.08 17.36
CA VAL A 394 10.84 -35.88 17.09
C VAL A 394 9.83 -35.70 18.22
N ALA A 395 10.26 -35.78 19.48
CA ALA A 395 9.39 -35.59 20.64
C ALA A 395 8.78 -34.17 20.68
N ALA A 396 9.57 -33.14 20.38
CA ALA A 396 9.08 -31.76 20.31
C ALA A 396 8.01 -31.59 19.21
N CYS A 397 8.23 -32.18 18.03
CA CYS A 397 7.23 -32.15 16.95
C CYS A 397 5.97 -32.94 17.31
N ASP A 398 6.12 -34.13 17.90
CA ASP A 398 5.00 -34.98 18.30
C ASP A 398 4.12 -34.30 19.36
N ALA A 399 4.75 -33.66 20.36
CA ALA A 399 4.03 -32.86 21.35
C ALA A 399 3.22 -31.73 20.70
N ALA A 400 3.83 -30.96 19.79
CA ALA A 400 3.13 -29.89 19.07
C ALA A 400 1.98 -30.43 18.20
N CYS A 401 2.18 -31.56 17.53
CA CYS A 401 1.14 -32.23 16.73
C CYS A 401 -0.06 -32.68 17.58
N LYS A 402 0.19 -33.25 18.77
CA LYS A 402 -0.86 -33.66 19.71
C LYS A 402 -1.71 -32.48 20.16
N VAL A 403 -1.09 -31.37 20.55
CA VAL A 403 -1.80 -30.15 20.97
C VAL A 403 -2.61 -29.57 19.80
N LEU A 404 -2.05 -29.52 18.58
CA LEU A 404 -2.77 -29.04 17.39
C LEU A 404 -4.03 -29.87 17.13
N LEU A 405 -3.91 -31.20 17.16
CA LEU A 405 -5.05 -32.10 16.93
C LEU A 405 -6.12 -31.98 18.02
N GLN A 406 -5.72 -31.74 19.27
CA GLN A 406 -6.67 -31.47 20.36
C GLN A 406 -7.41 -30.15 20.12
N LYS A 407 -6.68 -29.07 19.77
CA LYS A 407 -7.27 -27.76 19.47
C LYS A 407 -8.23 -27.82 18.27
N MET A 408 -7.94 -28.66 17.27
CA MET A 408 -8.80 -28.91 16.12
C MET A 408 -10.08 -29.69 16.46
N LYS A 409 -10.04 -30.58 17.45
CA LYS A 409 -11.22 -31.33 17.93
C LYS A 409 -12.13 -30.46 18.81
N GLY A 410 -11.55 -29.46 19.48
CA GLY A 410 -12.28 -28.45 20.26
C GLY A 410 -12.98 -27.44 19.36
N GLY A 411 -14.06 -27.84 18.69
CA GLY A 411 -15.09 -26.85 18.32
C GLY A 411 -15.58 -26.20 19.62
N GLY A 412 -15.41 -24.89 19.76
CA GLY A 412 -15.71 -24.18 21.01
C GLY A 412 -17.01 -24.65 21.65
N PHE A 413 -16.97 -24.99 22.94
CA PHE A 413 -18.14 -25.48 23.67
C PHE A 413 -19.29 -24.49 23.46
N PRO A 414 -20.51 -24.94 23.10
CA PRO A 414 -21.56 -24.07 22.56
C PRO A 414 -22.29 -23.32 23.68
N TRP A 415 -21.54 -22.58 24.50
CA TRP A 415 -22.03 -21.79 25.62
C TRP A 415 -23.18 -20.87 25.21
N SER A 416 -23.10 -20.23 24.04
CA SER A 416 -24.17 -19.37 23.54
C SER A 416 -25.47 -20.13 23.27
N ARG A 417 -25.40 -21.35 22.73
CA ARG A 417 -26.59 -22.19 22.46
C ARG A 417 -27.16 -22.76 23.75
N LEU A 418 -26.31 -23.19 24.68
CA LEU A 418 -26.75 -23.69 25.98
C LEU A 418 -27.34 -22.58 26.86
N LEU A 419 -26.75 -21.37 26.84
CA LEU A 419 -27.32 -20.20 27.50
C LEU A 419 -28.67 -19.82 26.90
N LEU A 420 -28.81 -19.86 25.57
CA LEU A 420 -30.08 -19.59 24.89
C LEU A 420 -31.15 -20.63 25.28
N ILE A 421 -30.81 -21.91 25.26
CA ILE A 421 -31.71 -22.99 25.70
C ILE A 421 -32.11 -22.79 27.16
N GLY A 422 -31.16 -22.52 28.04
CA GLY A 422 -31.42 -22.24 29.45
C GLY A 422 -32.33 -21.04 29.67
N LEU A 423 -32.15 -19.97 28.90
CA LEU A 423 -33.02 -18.79 28.93
C LEU A 423 -34.45 -19.13 28.49
N VAL A 424 -34.63 -19.89 27.40
CA VAL A 424 -35.95 -20.31 26.92
C VAL A 424 -36.67 -21.15 27.99
N PHE A 425 -35.98 -22.08 28.64
CA PHE A 425 -36.57 -22.86 29.72
C PHE A 425 -36.94 -22.01 30.93
N ALA A 426 -36.09 -21.06 31.33
CA ALA A 426 -36.38 -20.15 32.44
C ALA A 426 -37.62 -19.27 32.16
N VAL A 427 -37.71 -18.70 30.96
CA VAL A 427 -38.88 -17.91 30.54
C VAL A 427 -40.13 -18.77 30.44
N GLY A 428 -40.03 -19.98 29.88
CA GLY A 428 -41.13 -20.94 29.81
C GLY A 428 -41.65 -21.35 31.18
N PHE A 429 -40.75 -21.61 32.13
CA PHE A 429 -41.10 -21.92 33.53
C PHE A 429 -41.81 -20.74 34.20
N LEU A 430 -41.28 -19.52 34.05
CA LEU A 430 -41.91 -18.30 34.55
C LEU A 430 -43.31 -18.09 33.97
N MET A 431 -43.48 -18.28 32.66
CA MET A 431 -44.78 -18.17 32.01
C MET A 431 -45.77 -19.25 32.47
N HIS A 432 -45.30 -20.48 32.66
CA HIS A 432 -46.14 -21.56 33.16
C HIS A 432 -46.60 -21.29 34.60
N ASP A 433 -45.68 -20.89 35.49
CA ASP A 433 -45.97 -20.60 36.91
C ASP A 433 -46.91 -19.40 37.10
N VAL A 434 -46.79 -18.37 36.26
CA VAL A 434 -47.71 -17.23 36.26
C VAL A 434 -49.10 -17.63 35.73
N ARG A 435 -49.17 -18.51 34.72
CA ARG A 435 -50.44 -19.02 34.19
C ARG A 435 -51.16 -19.93 35.20
N THR A 436 -50.43 -20.77 35.93
CA THR A 436 -51.03 -21.69 36.91
C THR A 436 -51.55 -20.95 38.15
N HIS A 437 -50.89 -19.86 38.57
CA HIS A 437 -51.28 -19.09 39.75
C HIS A 437 -52.15 -17.85 39.44
N GLY A 438 -52.49 -17.63 38.17
CA GLY A 438 -53.41 -16.58 37.70
C GLY A 438 -52.92 -15.13 37.85
N SER A 439 -51.85 -14.87 38.60
CA SER A 439 -51.22 -13.55 38.69
C SER A 439 -49.73 -13.63 39.01
N LEU A 440 -48.98 -12.63 38.52
CA LEU A 440 -47.56 -12.47 38.82
C LEU A 440 -47.29 -12.35 40.33
N GLN A 441 -48.20 -11.73 41.08
CA GLN A 441 -48.03 -11.54 42.53
C GLN A 441 -48.25 -12.83 43.35
N ALA A 442 -49.08 -13.75 42.84
CA ALA A 442 -49.36 -15.03 43.50
C ALA A 442 -48.38 -16.16 43.12
N SER A 443 -47.60 -15.98 42.05
CA SER A 443 -46.65 -16.98 41.54
C SER A 443 -45.47 -17.26 42.51
N THR A 444 -45.03 -18.51 42.57
CA THR A 444 -43.88 -18.91 43.41
C THR A 444 -42.58 -18.29 42.91
N SER A 445 -42.44 -18.15 41.59
CA SER A 445 -41.30 -17.52 40.93
C SER A 445 -41.15 -16.05 41.29
N ALA A 446 -42.25 -15.29 41.40
CA ALA A 446 -42.19 -13.89 41.81
C ALA A 446 -41.80 -13.71 43.28
N ARG A 447 -42.16 -14.66 44.14
CA ARG A 447 -41.74 -14.65 45.55
C ARG A 447 -40.23 -14.85 45.67
N VAL A 448 -39.67 -15.78 44.90
CA VAL A 448 -38.22 -16.04 44.83
C VAL A 448 -37.45 -14.88 44.17
N LEU A 449 -37.99 -14.28 43.11
CA LEU A 449 -37.40 -13.10 42.45
C LEU A 449 -37.40 -11.87 43.37
N ARG A 450 -38.40 -11.75 44.25
CA ARG A 450 -38.47 -10.68 45.25
C ARG A 450 -37.50 -10.92 46.42
N SER A 451 -37.38 -12.15 46.92
CA SER A 451 -36.44 -12.48 48.00
C SER A 451 -34.97 -12.41 47.56
N SER A 452 -34.68 -12.58 46.27
CA SER A 452 -33.33 -12.48 45.69
C SER A 452 -32.94 -11.05 45.27
N GLY A 453 -33.83 -10.06 45.39
CA GLY A 453 -33.56 -8.67 44.96
C GLY A 453 -33.48 -8.47 43.43
N ILE A 454 -33.62 -9.55 42.65
CA ILE A 454 -33.59 -9.49 41.17
C ILE A 454 -34.79 -8.70 40.65
N LEU A 455 -35.95 -8.79 41.31
CA LEU A 455 -37.15 -8.07 40.89
C LEU A 455 -36.95 -6.55 40.92
N SER A 456 -36.35 -5.99 41.97
CA SER A 456 -36.10 -4.55 42.06
C SER A 456 -35.02 -4.09 41.07
N ALA A 457 -33.96 -4.88 40.89
CA ALA A 457 -32.96 -4.63 39.85
C ALA A 457 -33.55 -4.68 38.43
N SER A 458 -34.45 -5.64 38.16
CA SER A 458 -35.15 -5.76 36.88
C SER A 458 -36.12 -4.60 36.64
N GLN A 459 -36.83 -4.13 37.66
CA GLN A 459 -37.69 -2.95 37.58
C GLN A 459 -36.87 -1.69 37.32
N GLN A 460 -35.73 -1.51 37.99
CA GLN A 460 -34.85 -0.38 37.76
C GLN A 460 -34.21 -0.42 36.35
N ALA A 461 -33.83 -1.62 35.88
CA ALA A 461 -33.35 -1.82 34.52
C ALA A 461 -34.44 -1.53 33.49
N TRP A 462 -35.69 -1.95 33.75
CA TRP A 462 -36.84 -1.67 32.89
C TRP A 462 -37.17 -0.17 32.85
N HIS A 463 -37.09 0.53 33.98
CA HIS A 463 -37.26 1.99 34.02
C HIS A 463 -36.18 2.73 33.23
N LYS A 464 -34.91 2.30 33.32
CA LYS A 464 -33.82 2.88 32.49
C LYS A 464 -34.00 2.57 31.01
N ALA A 465 -34.30 1.32 30.67
CA ALA A 465 -34.50 0.89 29.30
C ALA A 465 -35.69 1.62 28.65
N SER A 466 -36.82 1.72 29.38
CA SER A 466 -37.99 2.48 28.92
C SER A 466 -37.68 3.96 28.77
N HIS A 467 -36.98 4.59 29.71
CA HIS A 467 -36.54 5.99 29.60
C HIS A 467 -35.71 6.24 28.34
N TYR A 468 -34.64 5.47 28.14
CA TYR A 468 -33.79 5.63 26.96
C TYR A 468 -34.50 5.25 25.65
N SER A 469 -35.41 4.28 25.68
CA SER A 469 -36.22 3.96 24.49
C SER A 469 -37.18 5.09 24.12
N LEU A 470 -37.76 5.77 25.11
CA LEU A 470 -38.64 6.92 24.92
C LEU A 470 -37.85 8.14 24.43
N GLU A 471 -36.64 8.33 24.93
CA GLU A 471 -35.74 9.40 24.51
C GLU A 471 -35.23 9.17 23.08
N GLY A 472 -34.87 7.92 22.74
CA GLY A 472 -34.56 7.51 21.37
C GLY A 472 -35.74 7.70 20.42
N TYR A 473 -36.96 7.41 20.88
CA TYR A 473 -38.18 7.66 20.11
C TYR A 473 -38.42 9.16 19.85
N ARG A 474 -38.27 10.01 20.88
CA ARG A 474 -38.39 11.48 20.74
C ARG A 474 -37.30 12.07 19.85
N TRP A 475 -36.09 11.50 19.88
CA TRP A 475 -35.01 11.87 18.98
C TRP A 475 -35.33 11.47 17.53
N LEU A 476 -35.87 10.28 17.29
CA LEU A 476 -36.34 9.83 15.98
C LEU A 476 -37.46 10.73 15.45
N GLU A 477 -38.44 11.06 16.29
CA GLU A 477 -39.56 11.97 16.00
C GLU A 477 -39.09 13.34 15.52
N SER A 478 -38.05 13.90 16.14
CA SER A 478 -37.52 15.22 15.79
C SER A 478 -36.50 15.20 14.63
N THR A 479 -35.71 14.13 14.49
CA THR A 479 -34.58 14.11 13.57
C THR A 479 -34.92 13.53 12.20
N LEU A 480 -35.79 12.51 12.14
CA LEU A 480 -36.07 11.78 10.90
C LEU A 480 -36.78 12.65 9.84
N PRO A 481 -37.82 13.45 10.16
CA PRO A 481 -38.45 14.34 9.19
C PRO A 481 -37.50 15.43 8.67
N ALA A 482 -36.63 15.95 9.54
CA ALA A 482 -35.61 16.94 9.19
C ALA A 482 -34.48 16.36 8.32
N CYS A 483 -34.23 15.05 8.42
CA CYS A 483 -33.26 14.34 7.59
C CYS A 483 -33.85 14.02 6.21
N CYS A 484 -35.11 13.57 6.15
CA CYS A 484 -35.81 13.31 4.89
C CYS A 484 -35.99 14.57 4.04
N SER A 485 -36.35 15.70 4.66
CA SER A 485 -36.48 16.99 3.95
C SER A 485 -35.14 17.53 3.44
N ARG A 486 -34.06 17.45 4.25
CA ARG A 486 -32.70 17.84 3.81
C ARG A 486 -32.13 16.91 2.74
N GLY A 487 -32.36 15.61 2.85
CA GLY A 487 -31.96 14.63 1.85
C GLY A 487 -32.62 14.90 0.49
N ALA A 488 -33.91 15.22 0.49
CA ALA A 488 -34.63 15.59 -0.73
C ALA A 488 -34.14 16.91 -1.34
N ALA A 489 -33.89 17.94 -0.52
CA ALA A 489 -33.37 19.23 -0.98
C ALA A 489 -31.94 19.14 -1.56
N ALA A 490 -31.11 18.24 -1.04
CA ALA A 490 -29.73 18.04 -1.50
C ALA A 490 -29.62 17.16 -2.76
N LEU A 491 -30.55 16.20 -2.93
CA LEU A 491 -30.48 15.23 -4.04
C LEU A 491 -30.87 15.86 -5.39
N GLN A 492 -31.79 16.81 -5.40
CA GLN A 492 -32.30 17.47 -6.61
C GLN A 492 -31.22 18.25 -7.40
N PRO A 493 -30.42 19.15 -6.79
CA PRO A 493 -29.35 19.85 -7.52
C PRO A 493 -28.20 18.92 -7.93
N ALA A 494 -27.93 17.87 -7.14
CA ALA A 494 -26.89 16.87 -7.48
C ALA A 494 -27.25 16.08 -8.74
N LEU A 495 -28.52 15.74 -8.92
CA LEU A 495 -29.02 15.04 -10.10
C LEU A 495 -28.93 15.92 -11.36
N GLN A 496 -29.29 17.20 -11.25
CA GLN A 496 -29.17 18.17 -12.34
C GLN A 496 -27.71 18.42 -12.74
N LEU A 497 -26.81 18.52 -11.76
CA LEU A 497 -25.37 18.69 -12.01
C LEU A 497 -24.76 17.45 -12.68
N LEU A 498 -25.17 16.26 -12.24
CA LEU A 498 -24.72 14.99 -12.84
C LEU A 498 -25.14 14.91 -14.31
N TRP A 499 -26.38 15.31 -14.62
CA TRP A 499 -26.91 15.37 -15.98
C TRP A 499 -26.15 16.37 -16.88
N ALA A 500 -25.86 17.56 -16.37
CA ALA A 500 -25.08 18.56 -17.12
C ALA A 500 -23.66 18.07 -17.40
N LYS A 501 -23.02 17.38 -16.43
CA LYS A 501 -21.65 16.88 -16.57
C LYS A 501 -21.54 15.69 -17.51
N THR A 502 -22.53 14.82 -17.57
CA THR A 502 -22.55 13.70 -18.53
C THR A 502 -22.76 14.19 -19.97
N ALA A 503 -23.61 15.20 -20.17
CA ALA A 503 -23.76 15.84 -21.48
C ALA A 503 -22.47 16.54 -21.96
N GLU A 504 -21.78 17.25 -21.07
CA GLU A 504 -20.49 17.90 -21.38
C GLU A 504 -19.39 16.87 -21.69
N LEU A 505 -19.34 15.76 -20.95
CA LEU A 505 -18.41 14.66 -21.20
C LEU A 505 -18.65 14.00 -22.56
N ALA A 506 -19.91 13.82 -22.96
CA ALA A 506 -20.28 13.25 -24.25
C ALA A 506 -19.81 14.12 -25.43
N LEU A 507 -19.95 15.45 -25.32
CA LEU A 507 -19.45 16.39 -26.32
C LEU A 507 -17.92 16.37 -26.41
N ARG A 508 -17.20 16.36 -25.27
CA ARG A 508 -15.73 16.29 -25.26
C ARG A 508 -15.19 14.98 -25.82
N VAL A 509 -15.82 13.85 -25.54
CA VAL A 509 -15.43 12.56 -26.12
C VAL A 509 -15.65 12.56 -27.63
N SER A 510 -16.74 13.16 -28.11
CA SER A 510 -17.00 13.34 -29.53
C SER A 510 -15.94 14.20 -30.22
N GLU A 511 -15.56 15.34 -29.62
CA GLU A 511 -14.54 16.26 -30.15
C GLU A 511 -13.12 15.65 -30.13
N LEU A 512 -12.74 14.95 -29.06
CA LEU A 512 -11.47 14.22 -29.01
C LEU A 512 -11.43 13.12 -30.08
N CYS A 513 -12.50 12.37 -30.25
CA CYS A 513 -12.54 11.32 -31.26
C CYS A 513 -12.44 11.88 -32.69
N SER A 514 -13.13 12.98 -33.00
CA SER A 514 -13.06 13.61 -34.33
C SER A 514 -11.68 14.21 -34.62
N SER A 515 -11.05 14.85 -33.64
CA SER A 515 -9.71 15.43 -33.81
C SER A 515 -8.65 14.34 -34.00
N HIS A 516 -8.68 13.26 -33.20
CA HIS A 516 -7.74 12.15 -33.33
C HIS A 516 -7.97 11.30 -34.60
N LEU A 517 -9.22 11.10 -35.05
CA LEU A 517 -9.51 10.42 -36.32
C LEU A 517 -9.00 11.21 -37.53
N SER A 518 -9.19 12.53 -37.55
CA SER A 518 -8.68 13.38 -38.64
C SER A 518 -7.14 13.36 -38.73
N TRP A 519 -6.46 13.27 -37.59
CA TRP A 519 -5.00 13.12 -37.53
C TRP A 519 -4.54 11.74 -38.05
N LEU A 520 -5.23 10.67 -37.64
CA LEU A 520 -4.94 9.29 -38.08
C LEU A 520 -5.16 9.09 -39.59
N GLN A 521 -6.11 9.81 -40.19
CA GLN A 521 -6.47 9.73 -41.61
C GLN A 521 -5.30 10.09 -42.56
N SER A 522 -4.29 10.80 -42.04
CA SER A 522 -3.11 11.22 -42.80
C SER A 522 -1.90 10.29 -42.70
N ARG A 523 -1.90 9.27 -41.84
CA ARG A 523 -0.68 8.52 -41.48
C ARG A 523 -0.79 6.99 -41.41
N VAL A 524 -1.97 6.41 -41.62
CA VAL A 524 -2.20 4.98 -41.32
C VAL A 524 -3.07 4.30 -42.39
N PRO A 525 -2.86 3.00 -42.70
CA PRO A 525 -3.68 2.24 -43.65
C PRO A 525 -5.18 2.19 -43.29
N GLU A 526 -6.02 2.09 -44.32
CA GLU A 526 -7.49 2.18 -44.27
C GLU A 526 -8.17 1.19 -43.30
N ALA A 527 -7.57 0.02 -43.08
CA ALA A 527 -8.05 -0.97 -42.12
C ALA A 527 -7.99 -0.48 -40.65
N VAL A 528 -6.98 0.32 -40.29
CA VAL A 528 -6.85 0.87 -38.93
C VAL A 528 -7.79 2.06 -38.73
N LEU A 529 -8.06 2.81 -39.80
CA LEU A 529 -9.08 3.86 -39.81
C LEU A 529 -10.47 3.27 -39.58
N HIS A 530 -10.80 2.17 -40.26
CA HIS A 530 -12.07 1.49 -40.07
C HIS A 530 -12.22 0.92 -38.65
N PHE A 531 -11.14 0.36 -38.08
CA PHE A 531 -11.14 -0.07 -36.68
C PHE A 531 -11.35 1.10 -35.71
N ALA A 532 -10.71 2.24 -35.94
CA ALA A 532 -10.87 3.43 -35.10
C ALA A 532 -12.29 4.02 -35.19
N GLU A 533 -12.91 4.00 -36.37
CA GLU A 533 -14.32 4.35 -36.55
C GLU A 533 -15.24 3.38 -35.80
N CYS A 534 -14.99 2.07 -35.86
CA CYS A 534 -15.74 1.09 -35.08
C CYS A 534 -15.62 1.32 -33.57
N VAL A 535 -14.42 1.66 -33.07
CA VAL A 535 -14.21 1.97 -31.65
C VAL A 535 -14.94 3.26 -31.26
N ARG A 536 -14.97 4.29 -32.13
CA ARG A 536 -15.74 5.51 -31.90
C ARG A 536 -17.24 5.20 -31.78
N GLU A 537 -17.80 4.46 -32.73
CA GLU A 537 -19.23 4.10 -32.71
C GLU A 537 -19.56 3.23 -31.49
N LEU A 538 -18.68 2.32 -31.09
CA LEU A 538 -18.85 1.52 -29.88
C LEU A 538 -18.85 2.38 -28.61
N LEU A 539 -17.93 3.35 -28.50
CA LEU A 539 -17.87 4.26 -27.34
C LEU A 539 -19.10 5.18 -27.28
N LEU A 540 -19.56 5.70 -28.42
CA LEU A 540 -20.78 6.49 -28.52
C LEU A 540 -22.02 5.64 -28.17
N PHE A 541 -22.05 4.38 -28.61
CA PHE A 541 -23.10 3.43 -28.26
C PHE A 541 -23.12 3.09 -26.77
N LEU A 542 -21.97 2.78 -26.16
CA LEU A 542 -21.90 2.50 -24.71
C LEU A 542 -22.33 3.73 -23.88
N LEU A 543 -21.96 4.93 -24.32
CA LEU A 543 -22.35 6.16 -23.63
C LEU A 543 -23.85 6.45 -23.79
N ARG A 544 -24.39 6.38 -25.01
CA ARG A 544 -25.79 6.72 -25.31
C ARG A 544 -26.79 5.63 -24.95
N SER A 545 -26.43 4.37 -25.11
CA SER A 545 -27.35 3.22 -24.99
C SER A 545 -27.20 2.45 -23.69
N CYS A 546 -26.10 2.61 -22.96
CA CYS A 546 -25.92 1.93 -21.67
C CYS A 546 -25.84 2.93 -20.51
N LEU A 547 -24.90 3.87 -20.53
CA LEU A 547 -24.69 4.78 -19.39
C LEU A 547 -25.83 5.79 -19.23
N LEU A 548 -26.26 6.43 -20.32
CA LEU A 548 -27.32 7.44 -20.26
C LEU A 548 -28.67 6.86 -19.80
N PRO A 549 -29.16 5.72 -20.34
CA PRO A 549 -30.43 5.16 -19.90
C PRO A 549 -30.35 4.63 -18.47
N LEU A 550 -29.21 4.09 -18.04
CA LEU A 550 -29.04 3.59 -16.67
C LEU A 550 -29.07 4.72 -15.64
N LEU A 551 -28.52 5.88 -16.00
CA LEU A 551 -28.63 7.11 -15.22
C LEU A 551 -30.06 7.67 -15.21
N GLU A 552 -30.76 7.69 -16.35
CA GLU A 552 -32.18 8.09 -16.43
C GLU A 552 -33.09 7.17 -15.61
N HIS A 553 -32.88 5.85 -15.67
CA HIS A 553 -33.64 4.89 -14.88
C HIS A 553 -33.36 5.03 -13.39
N GLY A 554 -32.09 5.27 -13.01
CA GLY A 554 -31.72 5.54 -11.62
C GLY A 554 -32.36 6.83 -11.08
N ALA A 555 -32.29 7.90 -11.87
CA ALA A 555 -32.94 9.18 -11.59
C ALA A 555 -34.47 9.03 -11.46
N ALA A 556 -35.12 8.38 -12.41
CA ALA A 556 -36.56 8.15 -12.42
C ALA A 556 -37.01 7.18 -11.31
N ALA A 557 -36.18 6.21 -10.92
CA ALA A 557 -36.49 5.33 -9.79
C ALA A 557 -36.41 6.07 -8.45
N LEU A 558 -35.40 6.94 -8.28
CA LEU A 558 -35.28 7.80 -7.10
C LEU A 558 -36.42 8.82 -7.03
N GLN A 559 -36.78 9.44 -8.14
CA GLN A 559 -37.89 10.39 -8.21
C GLN A 559 -39.23 9.71 -7.95
N ARG A 560 -39.50 8.54 -8.55
CA ARG A 560 -40.72 7.75 -8.26
C ARG A 560 -40.76 7.25 -6.81
N GLY A 561 -39.62 6.87 -6.24
CA GLY A 561 -39.53 6.48 -4.83
C GLY A 561 -39.88 7.64 -3.90
N TRP A 562 -39.45 8.86 -4.26
CA TRP A 562 -39.77 10.08 -3.52
C TRP A 562 -41.23 10.51 -3.67
N GLU A 563 -41.77 10.51 -4.90
CA GLU A 563 -43.18 10.84 -5.17
C GLU A 563 -44.11 9.86 -4.46
N ARG A 564 -43.84 8.56 -4.50
CA ARG A 564 -44.61 7.56 -3.73
C ARG A 564 -44.57 7.80 -2.22
N CYS A 565 -43.43 8.23 -1.69
CA CYS A 565 -43.29 8.56 -0.27
C CYS A 565 -44.09 9.83 0.09
N ARG A 566 -44.11 10.82 -0.80
CA ARG A 566 -44.88 12.06 -0.66
C ARG A 566 -46.38 11.84 -0.79
N ASP A 567 -46.81 11.03 -1.76
CA ASP A 567 -48.21 10.68 -2.00
C ASP A 567 -48.76 9.83 -0.86
N ALA A 568 -47.98 8.87 -0.36
CA ALA A 568 -48.34 8.07 0.82
C ALA A 568 -48.49 8.93 2.09
N CYS A 569 -47.83 10.09 2.15
CA CYS A 569 -47.92 11.05 3.25
C CYS A 569 -48.81 12.27 2.97
N HIS A 570 -49.65 12.25 1.95
CA HIS A 570 -50.56 13.37 1.61
C HIS A 570 -49.85 14.73 1.46
N GLY A 571 -48.65 14.75 0.89
CA GLY A 571 -47.94 15.98 0.51
C GLY A 571 -46.84 16.44 1.48
N GLU A 572 -47.00 16.25 2.79
CA GLU A 572 -45.97 16.55 3.80
C GLU A 572 -45.54 15.28 4.53
N VAL A 573 -44.24 14.95 4.45
CA VAL A 573 -43.66 13.80 5.14
C VAL A 573 -43.53 14.11 6.64
N SER A 574 -44.65 14.02 7.35
CA SER A 574 -44.72 14.19 8.80
C SER A 574 -44.31 12.90 9.53
N TRP A 575 -43.91 13.04 10.79
CA TRP A 575 -43.56 11.89 11.63
C TRP A 575 -44.74 10.93 11.81
N ASP A 576 -45.98 11.43 11.82
CA ASP A 576 -47.17 10.59 12.00
C ASP A 576 -47.40 9.66 10.81
N CYS A 577 -47.15 10.11 9.57
CA CYS A 577 -47.18 9.26 8.39
C CYS A 577 -46.08 8.18 8.44
N LEU A 578 -44.83 8.59 8.71
CA LEU A 578 -43.68 7.69 8.80
C LEU A 578 -43.88 6.63 9.90
N ARG A 579 -44.43 7.04 11.04
CA ARG A 579 -44.79 6.17 12.16
C ARG A 579 -45.82 5.13 11.72
N ALA A 580 -46.88 5.52 11.02
CA ALA A 580 -47.91 4.60 10.54
C ALA A 580 -47.35 3.55 9.55
N HIS A 581 -46.44 3.95 8.67
CA HIS A 581 -45.75 3.01 7.78
C HIS A 581 -44.77 2.09 8.52
N LEU A 582 -44.02 2.62 9.47
CA LEU A 582 -43.11 1.83 10.31
C LEU A 582 -43.86 0.82 11.19
N THR A 583 -45.01 1.20 11.76
CA THR A 583 -45.85 0.30 12.55
C THR A 583 -46.50 -0.76 11.65
N SER A 584 -46.98 -0.39 10.46
CA SER A 584 -47.50 -1.36 9.49
C SER A 584 -46.43 -2.35 9.04
N PHE A 585 -45.21 -1.88 8.81
CA PHE A 585 -44.09 -2.73 8.39
C PHE A 585 -43.63 -3.67 9.50
N THR A 586 -43.52 -3.16 10.74
CA THR A 586 -43.15 -3.99 11.88
C THR A 586 -44.24 -5.01 12.20
N TYR A 587 -45.51 -4.62 12.13
CA TYR A 587 -46.64 -5.54 12.28
C TYR A 587 -46.65 -6.62 11.19
N SER A 588 -46.48 -6.25 9.92
CA SER A 588 -46.40 -7.22 8.82
C SER A 588 -45.20 -8.15 8.96
N SER A 589 -44.05 -7.64 9.41
CA SER A 589 -42.84 -8.44 9.64
C SER A 589 -43.04 -9.41 10.81
N TRP A 590 -43.71 -8.97 11.87
CA TRP A 590 -44.07 -9.81 13.01
C TRP A 590 -45.02 -10.93 12.62
N VAL A 591 -46.08 -10.62 11.87
CA VAL A 591 -47.03 -11.62 11.34
C VAL A 591 -46.30 -12.62 10.44
N TYR A 592 -45.37 -12.17 9.59
CA TYR A 592 -44.56 -13.06 8.77
C TYR A 592 -43.68 -13.99 9.61
N LEU A 593 -43.00 -13.47 10.63
CA LEU A 593 -42.18 -14.23 11.58
C LEU A 593 -43.02 -15.25 12.36
N GLN A 594 -44.20 -14.85 12.80
CA GLN A 594 -45.13 -15.71 13.49
C GLN A 594 -45.60 -16.85 12.57
N ASN A 595 -45.98 -16.54 11.32
CA ASN A 595 -46.41 -17.52 10.34
C ASN A 595 -45.29 -18.51 9.96
N THR A 596 -44.05 -18.03 9.80
CA THR A 596 -42.90 -18.90 9.55
C THR A 596 -42.58 -19.78 10.75
N THR A 597 -42.66 -19.23 11.97
CA THR A 597 -42.48 -20.02 13.20
C THR A 597 -43.56 -21.10 13.31
N LEU A 598 -44.83 -20.76 13.01
CA LEU A 598 -45.93 -21.72 13.00
C LEU A 598 -45.72 -22.83 11.96
N ALA A 599 -45.27 -22.46 10.76
CA ALA A 599 -44.96 -23.40 9.69
C ALA A 599 -43.81 -24.37 10.08
N VAL A 600 -42.76 -23.86 10.73
CA VAL A 600 -41.64 -24.68 11.24
C VAL A 600 -42.11 -25.59 12.37
N THR A 601 -42.96 -25.09 13.27
CA THR A 601 -43.53 -25.90 14.36
C THR A 601 -44.40 -27.03 13.82
N ASN A 602 -45.29 -26.73 12.87
CA ASN A 602 -46.15 -27.73 12.22
C ASN A 602 -45.34 -28.76 11.44
N TRP A 603 -44.28 -28.33 10.75
CA TRP A 603 -43.35 -29.23 10.07
C TRP A 603 -42.61 -30.15 11.05
N ALA A 604 -42.13 -29.62 12.17
CA ALA A 604 -41.48 -30.40 13.22
C ALA A 604 -42.46 -31.39 13.88
N SER A 605 -43.70 -30.98 14.15
CA SER A 605 -44.75 -31.87 14.66
C SER A 605 -45.09 -32.99 13.68
N ALA A 606 -45.18 -32.69 12.36
CA ALA A 606 -45.42 -33.70 11.34
C ALA A 606 -44.27 -34.71 11.19
N MET A 607 -43.02 -34.27 11.37
CA MET A 607 -41.84 -35.15 11.42
C MET A 607 -41.83 -36.06 12.65
N ILE A 608 -42.33 -35.57 13.79
CA ILE A 608 -42.39 -36.33 15.04
C ILE A 608 -43.57 -37.29 15.06
N SER A 609 -44.71 -36.96 14.42
CA SER A 609 -45.88 -37.83 14.29
C SER A 609 -45.81 -38.81 13.11
N GLY A 610 -44.75 -38.75 12.31
CA GLY A 610 -44.48 -39.64 11.17
C GLY A 610 -43.56 -40.84 11.49
N HIS A 611 -43.28 -41.07 12.77
CA HIS A 611 -42.78 -42.32 13.36
C HIS A 611 -43.80 -42.79 14.39
#